data_AF-A0AAD7GRG3-F1
#
_entry.id   AF-A0AAD7GRG3-F1
#
_cell.length_a   1.000
_cell.length_b   1.000
_cell.length_c   1.000
_cell.angle_alpha   90.00
_cell.angle_beta   90.00
_cell.angle_gamma   90.00
#
_symmetry.space_group_name_H-M   'P 1'
#
loop_
_entity.id
_entity.type
_entity.pdbx_description
1 polymer ?
#
loop_
_entity_poly.entity_id
_entity_poly.type
_entity_poly.pdbx_seq_one_letter_code
_entity_poly.pdbx_strand_id
1 'polypeptide(L)'
;FRPAWGSLNELRLRLPKDTPFQALSGTLPPHIKSAVISHLNYNPKTYVSLKLSSNRPNTIYATHKVVGSLKDFRNLDFLVPTVLKIIVFHDDTQQCADAASYLNERLPSDLRASGLIRHYHGGMSKEYLTQVFDDFRTRTVHVRYSTQRRGHQLWVPFYKKHFLHAHNAASPGIGRSGIVAVVDYGLPQKKLTGLQRGGRCGRN
;
A
#
# COMPACT_ATOMS: atom_id res chain seq x y z
N PHE A 1 8.68 18.32 -8.56
CA PHE A 1 10.14 18.52 -8.44
C PHE A 1 10.40 19.24 -7.10
N ARG A 2 11.49 18.94 -6.37
CA ARG A 2 11.84 19.73 -5.16
C ARG A 2 13.07 20.58 -5.48
N PRO A 3 13.01 21.92 -5.34
CA PRO A 3 14.14 22.80 -5.67
C PRO A 3 15.46 22.40 -4.99
N ALA A 4 15.40 21.92 -3.75
CA ALA A 4 16.58 21.47 -3.00
C ALA A 4 17.42 20.37 -3.68
N TRP A 5 16.85 19.58 -4.61
CA TRP A 5 17.62 18.59 -5.38
C TRP A 5 18.61 19.24 -6.35
N GLY A 6 18.40 20.50 -6.73
CA GLY A 6 19.29 21.24 -7.63
C GLY A 6 20.68 21.48 -7.05
N SER A 7 20.80 21.60 -5.73
CA SER A 7 22.06 21.89 -5.02
C SER A 7 22.88 20.66 -4.65
N LEU A 8 22.50 19.45 -5.10
CA LEU A 8 23.26 18.23 -4.78
C LEU A 8 24.64 18.18 -5.45
N ASN A 9 24.83 18.91 -6.55
CA ASN A 9 26.14 19.08 -7.17
C ASN A 9 27.12 19.80 -6.22
N GLU A 10 26.66 20.84 -5.52
CA GLU A 10 27.45 21.59 -4.55
C GLU A 10 27.87 20.71 -3.38
N LEU A 11 26.95 19.86 -2.89
CA LEU A 11 27.27 18.86 -1.88
C LEU A 11 28.39 17.94 -2.35
N ARG A 12 28.32 17.44 -3.59
CA ARG A 12 29.37 16.56 -4.15
C ARG A 12 30.71 17.27 -4.27
N LEU A 13 30.74 18.55 -4.64
CA LEU A 13 31.98 19.34 -4.74
C LEU A 13 32.68 19.52 -3.39
N ARG A 14 31.94 19.45 -2.28
CA ARG A 14 32.49 19.58 -0.92
C ARG A 14 32.97 18.25 -0.31
N LEU A 15 32.61 17.12 -0.90
CA LEU A 15 33.01 15.80 -0.42
C LEU A 15 34.37 15.42 -1.03
N PRO A 16 35.19 14.59 -0.33
CA PRO A 16 36.40 14.02 -0.92
C PRO A 16 36.11 13.33 -2.25
N LYS A 17 37.03 13.44 -3.21
CA LYS A 17 36.87 12.97 -4.59
C LYS A 17 36.41 11.51 -4.69
N ASP A 18 36.86 10.67 -3.78
CA ASP A 18 36.60 9.22 -3.78
C ASP A 18 35.35 8.83 -2.97
N THR A 19 34.56 9.80 -2.51
CA THR A 19 33.32 9.53 -1.76
C THR A 19 32.28 8.86 -2.68
N PRO A 20 31.82 7.64 -2.36
CA PRO A 20 30.79 6.99 -3.14
C PRO A 20 29.46 7.76 -3.03
N PHE A 21 28.78 7.94 -4.17
CA PHE A 21 27.47 8.57 -4.23
C PHE A 21 26.49 7.62 -4.92
N GLN A 22 25.28 7.47 -4.37
CA GLN A 22 24.25 6.59 -4.92
C GLN A 22 22.96 7.37 -5.14
N ALA A 23 22.38 7.24 -6.33
CA ALA A 23 21.07 7.79 -6.67
C ALA A 23 20.07 6.64 -6.85
N LEU A 24 19.10 6.55 -5.94
CA LEU A 24 18.09 5.50 -5.93
C LEU A 24 16.75 6.05 -6.40
N SER A 25 16.10 5.37 -7.34
CA SER A 25 14.76 5.74 -7.80
C SER A 25 13.98 4.50 -8.25
N GLY A 26 12.70 4.44 -7.90
CA GLY A 26 11.77 3.44 -8.43
C GLY A 26 11.24 3.79 -9.83
N THR A 27 11.41 5.04 -10.28
CA THR A 27 10.98 5.51 -11.60
C THR A 27 12.05 6.44 -12.17
N LEU A 28 12.80 5.97 -13.16
CA LEU A 28 13.91 6.73 -13.75
C LEU A 28 13.87 6.65 -15.29
N PRO A 29 12.99 7.44 -15.95
CA PRO A 29 13.01 7.55 -17.41
C PRO A 29 14.38 7.98 -17.94
N PRO A 30 14.75 7.64 -19.20
CA PRO A 30 16.09 7.94 -19.73
C PRO A 30 16.52 9.40 -19.62
N HIS A 31 15.64 10.36 -19.93
CA HIS A 31 15.95 11.79 -19.82
C HIS A 31 16.20 12.24 -18.37
N ILE A 32 15.46 11.70 -17.40
CA ILE A 32 15.69 11.97 -15.97
C ILE A 32 16.99 11.31 -15.51
N LYS A 33 17.28 10.09 -15.97
CA LYS A 33 18.56 9.43 -15.68
C LYS A 33 19.74 10.27 -16.16
N SER A 34 19.68 10.79 -17.39
CA SER A 34 20.72 11.67 -17.94
C SER A 34 20.87 12.96 -17.13
N ALA A 35 19.75 13.57 -16.73
CA ALA A 35 19.78 14.75 -15.86
C ALA A 35 20.45 14.45 -14.51
N VAL A 36 20.12 13.33 -13.87
CA VAL A 36 20.74 12.89 -12.60
C VAL A 36 22.24 12.62 -12.76
N ILE A 37 22.64 11.94 -13.84
CA ILE A 37 24.05 11.66 -14.13
C ILE A 37 24.85 12.95 -14.28
N SER A 38 24.32 13.89 -15.05
CA SER A 38 24.93 15.20 -15.28
C SER A 38 24.98 16.04 -13.98
N HIS A 39 23.85 16.19 -13.28
CA HIS A 39 23.76 17.00 -12.06
C HIS A 39 24.63 16.46 -10.94
N LEU A 40 24.65 15.14 -10.75
CA LEU A 40 25.51 14.54 -9.75
C LEU A 40 26.94 14.37 -10.23
N ASN A 41 27.33 14.81 -11.43
CA ASN A 41 28.69 14.68 -11.96
C ASN A 41 29.27 13.25 -11.83
N TYR A 42 28.47 12.24 -12.18
CA TYR A 42 28.96 10.86 -12.21
C TYR A 42 29.96 10.69 -13.35
N ASN A 43 31.12 10.11 -13.05
CA ASN A 43 32.13 9.79 -14.07
C ASN A 43 31.63 8.64 -14.96
N PRO A 44 31.45 8.85 -16.28
CA PRO A 44 30.99 7.83 -17.21
C PRO A 44 31.85 6.56 -17.24
N LYS A 45 33.13 6.67 -16.88
CA LYS A 45 34.10 5.55 -16.88
C LYS A 45 33.99 4.66 -15.65
N THR A 46 33.41 5.13 -14.55
CA THR A 46 33.40 4.41 -13.27
C THR A 46 32.02 4.24 -12.65
N TYR A 47 31.00 4.95 -13.14
CA TYR A 47 29.65 4.79 -12.59
C TYR A 47 29.04 3.44 -12.99
N VAL A 48 28.28 2.87 -12.07
CA VAL A 48 27.55 1.62 -12.28
C VAL A 48 26.05 1.94 -12.31
N SER A 49 25.35 1.44 -13.33
CA SER A 49 23.90 1.58 -13.46
C SER A 49 23.23 0.23 -13.26
N LEU A 50 22.65 0.03 -12.08
CA LEU A 50 21.84 -1.15 -11.78
C LEU A 50 20.36 -0.88 -12.08
N LYS A 51 19.76 -1.69 -12.96
CA LYS A 51 18.33 -1.65 -13.26
C LYS A 51 17.72 -3.02 -12.97
N LEU A 52 16.89 -3.08 -11.95
CA LEU A 52 16.14 -4.29 -11.62
C LEU A 52 14.83 -4.34 -12.41
N SER A 53 14.36 -5.55 -12.71
CA SER A 53 13.05 -5.75 -13.30
C SER A 53 11.94 -5.40 -12.31
N SER A 54 10.87 -4.79 -12.79
CA SER A 54 9.64 -4.58 -12.00
C SER A 54 8.78 -5.85 -11.91
N ASN A 55 9.17 -6.93 -12.60
CA ASN A 55 8.42 -8.19 -12.60
C ASN A 55 8.35 -8.78 -11.17
N ARG A 56 7.16 -9.23 -10.79
CA ARG A 56 6.88 -9.91 -9.51
C ARG A 56 6.28 -11.27 -9.85
N PRO A 57 7.08 -12.33 -10.01
CA PRO A 57 6.58 -13.64 -10.45
C PRO A 57 5.60 -14.28 -9.47
N ASN A 58 5.59 -13.83 -8.21
CA ASN A 58 4.67 -14.25 -7.17
C ASN A 58 3.39 -13.39 -7.08
N THR A 59 3.14 -12.49 -8.04
CA THR A 59 1.95 -11.63 -8.09
C THR A 59 1.10 -11.97 -9.31
N ILE A 60 -0.19 -12.26 -9.08
CA ILE A 60 -1.19 -12.41 -10.13
C ILE A 60 -1.92 -11.07 -10.29
N TYR A 61 -2.12 -10.65 -11.54
CA TYR A 61 -2.92 -9.48 -11.89
C TYR A 61 -4.27 -9.93 -12.45
N ALA A 62 -5.36 -9.36 -11.95
CA ALA A 62 -6.71 -9.62 -12.41
C ALA A 62 -7.49 -8.30 -12.48
N THR A 63 -8.48 -8.24 -13.37
CA THR A 63 -9.42 -7.13 -13.45
C THR A 63 -10.83 -7.64 -13.23
N HIS A 64 -11.67 -6.80 -12.62
CA HIS A 64 -13.09 -7.09 -12.45
C HIS A 64 -13.89 -5.87 -12.87
N LYS A 65 -15.00 -6.09 -13.58
CA LYS A 65 -15.87 -5.01 -14.02
C LYS A 65 -16.67 -4.50 -12.84
N VAL A 66 -16.64 -3.18 -12.61
CA VAL A 66 -17.53 -2.51 -11.66
C VAL A 66 -18.94 -2.46 -12.26
N VAL A 67 -19.93 -2.91 -11.50
CA VAL A 67 -21.35 -2.80 -11.83
C VAL A 67 -21.89 -1.48 -11.27
N GLY A 68 -22.59 -0.71 -12.09
CA GLY A 68 -23.15 0.58 -11.69
C GLY A 68 -22.07 1.65 -11.56
N SER A 69 -21.91 2.21 -10.36
CA SER A 69 -20.96 3.29 -10.08
C SER A 69 -19.93 2.89 -9.02
N LEU A 70 -18.84 3.65 -8.91
CA LEU A 70 -17.85 3.47 -7.82
C LEU A 70 -18.42 3.80 -6.43
N LYS A 71 -19.62 4.39 -6.34
CA LYS A 71 -20.33 4.57 -5.06
C LYS A 71 -21.15 3.33 -4.67
N ASP A 72 -21.27 2.35 -5.57
CA ASP A 72 -21.92 1.09 -5.29
C ASP A 72 -20.94 0.10 -4.66
N PHE A 73 -20.80 0.19 -3.34
CA PHE A 73 -19.83 -0.62 -2.59
C PHE A 73 -20.17 -2.12 -2.55
N ARG A 74 -21.30 -2.57 -3.11
CA ARG A 74 -21.58 -4.01 -3.33
C ARG A 74 -20.52 -4.67 -4.20
N ASN A 75 -19.88 -3.90 -5.07
CA ASN A 75 -18.72 -4.34 -5.84
C ASN A 75 -17.51 -4.74 -4.96
N LEU A 76 -17.52 -4.42 -3.66
CA LEU A 76 -16.51 -4.81 -2.68
C LEU A 76 -16.97 -5.95 -1.76
N ASP A 77 -18.17 -6.49 -1.92
CA ASP A 77 -18.71 -7.54 -1.04
C ASP A 77 -17.85 -8.82 -1.07
N PHE A 78 -17.11 -9.07 -2.16
CA PHE A 78 -16.16 -10.19 -2.25
C PHE A 78 -15.01 -10.13 -1.21
N LEU A 79 -14.82 -8.99 -0.57
CA LEU A 79 -13.87 -8.81 0.52
C LEU A 79 -14.40 -9.31 1.87
N VAL A 80 -15.70 -9.54 2.03
CA VAL A 80 -16.29 -9.91 3.32
C VAL A 80 -17.13 -11.19 3.18
N PRO A 81 -16.94 -12.20 4.05
CA PRO A 81 -15.89 -12.30 5.06
C PRO A 81 -14.57 -12.79 4.45
N THR A 82 -13.49 -12.02 4.56
CA THR A 82 -12.14 -12.58 4.37
C THR A 82 -11.24 -12.36 5.59
N VAL A 83 -10.31 -13.29 5.78
CA VAL A 83 -9.30 -13.28 6.87
C VAL A 83 -7.94 -12.78 6.38
N LEU A 84 -7.91 -12.30 5.14
CA LEU A 84 -6.71 -11.90 4.42
C LEU A 84 -6.35 -10.44 4.70
N LYS A 85 -5.04 -10.12 4.66
CA LYS A 85 -4.56 -8.75 4.81
C LYS A 85 -4.64 -8.06 3.46
N ILE A 86 -5.56 -7.10 3.33
CA ILE A 86 -5.88 -6.48 2.04
C ILE A 86 -5.77 -4.97 2.15
N ILE A 87 -5.26 -4.34 1.08
CA ILE A 87 -5.32 -2.89 0.91
C ILE A 87 -6.26 -2.59 -0.27
N VAL A 88 -7.22 -1.70 -0.06
CA VAL A 88 -8.10 -1.19 -1.11
C VAL A 88 -7.76 0.27 -1.35
N PHE A 89 -7.28 0.61 -2.54
CA PHE A 89 -6.99 1.98 -2.91
C PHE A 89 -8.21 2.66 -3.51
N HIS A 90 -8.44 3.87 -3.04
CA HIS A 90 -9.45 4.80 -3.56
C HIS A 90 -8.76 6.07 -4.01
N ASP A 91 -9.25 6.67 -5.09
CA ASP A 91 -8.77 7.97 -5.58
C ASP A 91 -9.53 9.15 -4.93
N ASP A 92 -10.61 8.89 -4.20
CA ASP A 92 -11.39 9.87 -3.45
C ASP A 92 -11.40 9.54 -1.94
N THR A 93 -11.23 10.57 -1.10
CA THR A 93 -11.13 10.37 0.36
C THR A 93 -12.48 10.04 0.99
N GLN A 94 -13.59 10.57 0.45
CA GLN A 94 -14.91 10.27 0.98
C GLN A 94 -15.30 8.82 0.66
N GLN A 95 -15.12 8.37 -0.58
CA GLN A 95 -15.33 6.96 -0.97
C GLN A 95 -14.47 5.99 -0.15
N CYS A 96 -13.24 6.39 0.20
CA CYS A 96 -12.38 5.61 1.08
C CYS A 96 -13.03 5.38 2.46
N ALA A 97 -13.59 6.43 3.07
CA ALA A 97 -14.28 6.37 4.36
C ALA A 97 -15.62 5.61 4.26
N ASP A 98 -16.43 5.93 3.26
CA ASP A 98 -17.76 5.33 3.06
C ASP A 98 -17.66 3.83 2.79
N ALA A 99 -16.70 3.40 1.96
CA ALA A 99 -16.45 1.98 1.69
C ALA A 99 -16.03 1.23 2.95
N ALA A 100 -15.20 1.84 3.80
CA ALA A 100 -14.79 1.24 5.06
C ALA A 100 -15.98 1.08 6.03
N SER A 101 -16.85 2.09 6.13
CA SER A 101 -18.08 2.03 6.93
C SER A 101 -19.02 0.94 6.41
N TYR A 102 -19.26 0.92 5.09
CA TYR A 102 -20.11 -0.06 4.41
C TYR A 102 -19.66 -1.51 4.65
N LEU A 103 -18.35 -1.79 4.56
CA LEU A 103 -17.85 -3.15 4.81
C LEU A 103 -17.82 -3.50 6.31
N ASN A 104 -17.65 -2.53 7.21
CA ASN A 104 -17.78 -2.78 8.65
C ASN A 104 -19.20 -3.24 9.02
N GLU A 105 -20.24 -2.66 8.42
CA GLU A 105 -21.63 -3.07 8.68
C GLU A 105 -21.94 -4.52 8.25
N ARG A 106 -21.15 -5.06 7.31
CA ARG A 106 -21.27 -6.45 6.82
C ARG A 106 -20.52 -7.46 7.66
N LEU A 107 -19.66 -7.01 8.57
CA LEU A 107 -19.07 -7.91 9.54
C LEU A 107 -20.15 -8.47 10.48
N PRO A 108 -19.94 -9.67 11.04
CA PRO A 108 -20.64 -10.12 12.24
C PRO A 108 -20.71 -9.03 13.32
N SER A 109 -21.82 -8.94 14.04
CA SER A 109 -22.12 -7.84 14.98
C SER A 109 -21.03 -7.65 16.04
N ASP A 110 -20.42 -8.74 16.50
CA ASP A 110 -19.30 -8.77 17.45
C ASP A 110 -18.00 -8.13 16.91
N LEU A 111 -17.92 -7.84 15.61
CA LEU A 111 -16.72 -7.33 14.95
C LEU A 111 -16.87 -5.94 14.36
N ARG A 112 -18.08 -5.40 14.23
CA ARG A 112 -18.34 -4.11 13.53
C ARG A 112 -17.60 -2.92 14.15
N ALA A 113 -17.18 -3.02 15.41
CA ALA A 113 -16.40 -2.01 16.14
C ALA A 113 -14.95 -2.45 16.47
N SER A 114 -14.53 -3.65 16.06
CA SER A 114 -13.22 -4.22 16.41
C SER A 114 -12.03 -3.53 15.74
N GLY A 115 -12.29 -2.74 14.70
CA GLY A 115 -11.26 -2.04 13.92
C GLY A 115 -10.54 -2.88 12.89
N LEU A 116 -11.16 -3.98 12.46
CA LEU A 116 -10.64 -4.82 11.38
C LEU A 116 -10.62 -4.11 10.02
N ILE A 117 -11.58 -3.21 9.77
CA ILE A 117 -11.67 -2.43 8.55
C ILE A 117 -11.55 -0.95 8.92
N ARG A 118 -10.52 -0.27 8.39
CA ARG A 118 -10.23 1.14 8.64
C ARG A 118 -9.95 1.89 7.34
N HIS A 119 -10.34 3.15 7.28
CA HIS A 119 -9.92 4.07 6.23
C HIS A 119 -8.64 4.81 6.65
N TYR A 120 -7.86 5.26 5.66
CA TYR A 120 -6.55 5.85 5.86
C TYR A 120 -6.27 6.89 4.77
N HIS A 121 -6.35 8.17 5.12
CA HIS A 121 -6.13 9.28 4.19
C HIS A 121 -5.55 10.52 4.88
N GLY A 122 -5.02 11.46 4.10
CA GLY A 122 -4.26 12.61 4.60
C GLY A 122 -5.08 13.66 5.34
N GLY A 123 -6.42 13.50 5.39
CA GLY A 123 -7.30 14.36 6.18
C GLY A 123 -7.47 13.90 7.63
N MET A 124 -6.90 12.76 8.01
CA MET A 124 -6.98 12.23 9.37
C MET A 124 -5.88 12.81 10.27
N SER A 125 -6.10 12.78 11.58
CA SER A 125 -5.08 13.18 12.55
C SER A 125 -3.85 12.28 12.49
N LYS A 126 -2.69 12.81 12.89
CA LYS A 126 -1.43 12.05 12.93
C LYS A 126 -1.53 10.87 13.89
N GLU A 127 -2.24 11.05 14.99
CA GLU A 127 -2.49 10.03 16.02
C GLU A 127 -3.29 8.88 15.42
N TYR A 128 -4.36 9.19 14.70
CA TYR A 128 -5.18 8.19 14.00
C TYR A 128 -4.36 7.42 12.96
N LEU A 129 -3.61 8.14 12.10
CA LEU A 129 -2.79 7.50 11.06
C LEU A 129 -1.72 6.60 11.67
N THR A 130 -1.07 7.03 12.74
CA THR A 130 -0.06 6.23 13.45
C THR A 130 -0.70 4.96 14.03
N GLN A 131 -1.83 5.10 14.73
CA GLN A 131 -2.55 3.98 15.33
C GLN A 131 -3.01 2.97 14.27
N VAL A 132 -3.69 3.41 13.22
CA VAL A 132 -4.17 2.53 12.14
C VAL A 132 -3.01 1.85 11.43
N PHE A 133 -1.90 2.55 11.21
CA PHE A 133 -0.71 1.97 10.62
C PHE A 133 -0.10 0.88 11.51
N ASP A 134 0.06 1.14 12.80
CA ASP A 134 0.61 0.17 13.74
C ASP A 134 -0.31 -1.03 13.94
N ASP A 135 -1.61 -0.80 14.00
CA ASP A 135 -2.63 -1.84 14.04
C ASP A 135 -2.55 -2.71 12.79
N PHE A 136 -2.58 -2.10 11.60
CA PHE A 136 -2.45 -2.82 10.35
C PHE A 136 -1.11 -3.57 10.24
N ARG A 137 -0.03 -3.01 10.79
CA ARG A 137 1.31 -3.62 10.78
C ARG A 137 1.39 -4.85 11.68
N THR A 138 0.93 -4.74 12.92
CA THR A 138 1.23 -5.68 14.02
C THR A 138 0.11 -6.66 14.29
N ARG A 139 -1.14 -6.27 14.05
CA ARG A 139 -2.27 -7.04 14.56
C ARG A 139 -2.53 -8.26 13.70
N THR A 140 -2.30 -9.39 14.36
CA THR A 140 -2.96 -10.65 14.09
C THR A 140 -4.07 -10.76 15.13
N VAL A 141 -5.32 -10.47 14.76
CA VAL A 141 -6.44 -10.55 15.73
C VAL A 141 -6.91 -12.00 15.80
N HIS A 142 -6.78 -12.63 16.96
CA HIS A 142 -7.40 -13.93 17.23
C HIS A 142 -8.89 -13.73 17.48
N VAL A 143 -9.76 -14.36 16.69
CA VAL A 143 -11.19 -14.36 17.02
C VAL A 143 -11.66 -15.71 17.50
N ARG A 144 -12.33 -15.65 18.65
CA ARG A 144 -13.03 -16.75 19.29
C ARG A 144 -14.45 -16.82 18.72
N TYR A 145 -14.75 -17.90 18.00
CA TYR A 145 -16.12 -18.30 17.74
C TYR A 145 -16.43 -19.53 18.61
N SER A 146 -17.43 -19.45 19.48
CA SER A 146 -18.02 -20.64 20.10
C SER A 146 -19.20 -21.10 19.23
N THR A 147 -19.08 -22.25 18.58
CA THR A 147 -20.22 -22.85 17.89
C THR A 147 -21.04 -23.67 18.89
N GLN A 148 -22.24 -23.19 19.23
CA GLN A 148 -23.14 -23.86 20.17
C GLN A 148 -23.93 -24.98 19.48
N ARG A 149 -23.24 -25.90 18.78
CA ARG A 149 -23.93 -27.03 18.13
C ARG A 149 -23.60 -28.42 18.64
N ARG A 150 -22.52 -28.65 19.41
CA ARG A 150 -22.23 -29.99 19.98
C ARG A 150 -21.38 -29.99 21.27
N GLY A 151 -21.51 -29.01 22.17
CA GLY A 151 -20.83 -29.03 23.49
C GLY A 151 -19.29 -29.04 23.48
N HIS A 152 -18.64 -29.09 22.30
CA HIS A 152 -17.19 -29.04 22.14
C HIS A 152 -16.76 -27.62 21.73
N GLN A 153 -15.96 -26.98 22.58
CA GLN A 153 -15.23 -25.76 22.25
C GLN A 153 -14.07 -26.13 21.31
N LEU A 154 -14.25 -25.95 20.00
CA LEU A 154 -13.14 -26.11 19.05
C LEU A 154 -12.36 -24.80 18.97
N TRP A 155 -11.11 -24.83 19.45
CA TRP A 155 -10.18 -23.72 19.35
C TRP A 155 -9.56 -23.71 17.97
N VAL A 156 -10.14 -22.96 17.03
CA VAL A 156 -9.48 -22.70 15.75
C VAL A 156 -8.83 -21.32 15.88
N PRO A 157 -7.48 -21.19 15.91
CA PRO A 157 -6.83 -19.90 15.85
C PRO A 157 -7.12 -19.26 14.49
N PHE A 158 -8.15 -18.43 14.42
CA PHE A 158 -8.41 -17.59 13.25
C PHE A 158 -7.54 -16.35 13.33
N TYR A 159 -6.60 -16.23 12.41
CA TYR A 159 -5.79 -15.05 12.21
C TYR A 159 -6.59 -14.01 11.42
N LYS A 160 -7.27 -13.07 12.08
CA LYS A 160 -7.91 -11.95 11.39
C LYS A 160 -6.85 -10.92 11.01
N LYS A 161 -6.59 -10.85 9.71
CA LYS A 161 -5.76 -9.81 9.12
C LYS A 161 -6.65 -8.64 8.69
N HIS A 162 -6.09 -7.44 8.76
CA HIS A 162 -6.81 -6.17 8.66
C HIS A 162 -7.04 -5.76 7.20
N PHE A 163 -8.12 -5.02 6.97
CA PHE A 163 -8.43 -4.32 5.73
C PHE A 163 -8.11 -2.84 5.88
N LEU A 164 -7.36 -2.31 4.93
CA LEU A 164 -7.03 -0.90 4.90
C LEU A 164 -7.56 -0.27 3.62
N HIS A 165 -8.55 0.61 3.75
CA HIS A 165 -8.95 1.49 2.65
C HIS A 165 -8.00 2.68 2.67
N ALA A 166 -7.23 2.89 1.62
CA ALA A 166 -6.18 3.90 1.58
C ALA A 166 -6.36 4.88 0.42
N HIS A 167 -6.20 6.17 0.70
CA HIS A 167 -6.09 7.20 -0.34
C HIS A 167 -4.62 7.41 -0.77
N ASN A 168 -4.42 7.73 -2.05
CA ASN A 168 -3.11 7.82 -2.71
C ASN A 168 -2.07 8.64 -1.92
N ALA A 169 -2.47 9.81 -1.43
CA ALA A 169 -1.55 10.77 -0.80
C ALA A 169 -1.01 10.34 0.57
N ALA A 170 -1.72 9.47 1.29
CA ALA A 170 -1.31 9.03 2.62
C ALA A 170 -0.46 7.74 2.58
N SER A 171 -0.41 7.09 1.43
CA SER A 171 0.09 5.74 1.29
C SER A 171 1.62 5.53 1.32
N PRO A 172 2.53 6.53 1.26
CA PRO A 172 3.97 6.27 1.42
C PRO A 172 4.27 5.50 2.71
N GLY A 173 5.09 4.45 2.63
CA GLY A 173 5.49 3.62 3.78
C GLY A 173 4.59 2.41 4.10
N ILE A 174 3.39 2.32 3.52
CA ILE A 174 2.50 1.15 3.70
C ILE A 174 2.91 0.04 2.72
N GLY A 175 3.77 -0.89 3.13
CA GLY A 175 4.25 -1.95 2.24
C GLY A 175 5.21 -2.93 2.89
N ARG A 176 4.72 -3.61 3.94
CA ARG A 176 5.45 -4.64 4.69
C ARG A 176 4.82 -6.02 4.50
N SER A 177 5.48 -7.06 5.03
CA SER A 177 5.09 -8.46 4.90
C SER A 177 3.64 -8.74 5.31
N GLY A 178 3.09 -9.80 4.72
CA GLY A 178 1.78 -10.35 5.04
C GLY A 178 0.61 -9.79 4.24
N ILE A 179 0.81 -8.77 3.39
CA ILE A 179 -0.23 -8.27 2.46
C ILE A 179 -0.38 -9.28 1.32
N VAL A 180 -1.58 -9.86 1.18
CA VAL A 180 -1.86 -10.94 0.23
C VAL A 180 -2.69 -10.50 -0.97
N ALA A 181 -3.37 -9.36 -0.86
CA ALA A 181 -4.06 -8.75 -1.99
C ALA A 181 -4.03 -7.22 -1.90
N VAL A 182 -4.02 -6.60 -3.08
CA VAL A 182 -4.20 -5.16 -3.26
C VAL A 182 -5.29 -4.97 -4.30
N VAL A 183 -6.26 -4.13 -4.00
CA VAL A 183 -7.37 -3.79 -4.89
C VAL A 183 -7.28 -2.32 -5.24
N ASP A 184 -7.14 -1.99 -6.52
CA ASP A 184 -7.40 -0.64 -7.01
C ASP A 184 -8.89 -0.53 -7.31
N TYR A 185 -9.64 0.18 -6.48
CA TYR A 185 -11.08 0.35 -6.66
C TYR A 185 -11.33 1.59 -7.52
N GLY A 186 -11.49 1.35 -8.81
CA GLY A 186 -11.44 2.36 -9.86
C GLY A 186 -10.15 2.29 -10.67
N LEU A 187 -10.09 3.03 -11.78
CA LEU A 187 -8.90 3.05 -12.62
C LEU A 187 -7.92 4.11 -12.10
N PRO A 188 -6.68 3.73 -11.73
CA PRO A 188 -5.69 4.71 -11.32
C PRO A 188 -5.38 5.65 -12.49
N GLN A 189 -5.37 6.96 -12.23
CA GLN A 189 -5.12 7.98 -13.26
C GLN A 189 -3.82 7.79 -14.05
N LYS A 190 -2.82 7.12 -13.46
CA LYS A 190 -1.52 6.84 -14.10
C LYS A 190 -1.18 5.36 -13.95
N LYS A 191 -0.69 4.74 -15.03
CA LYS A 191 -0.23 3.33 -15.02
C LYS A 191 0.82 3.05 -13.94
N LEU A 192 1.76 3.98 -13.76
CA LEU A 192 2.80 3.87 -12.73
C LEU A 192 2.22 3.83 -11.31
N THR A 193 1.11 4.52 -11.07
CA THR A 193 0.43 4.49 -9.77
C THR A 193 -0.12 3.10 -9.48
N GLY A 194 -0.82 2.48 -10.44
CA GLY A 194 -1.33 1.11 -10.30
C GLY A 194 -0.19 0.09 -10.06
N LEU A 195 0.91 0.21 -10.80
CA LEU A 195 2.08 -0.66 -10.60
C LEU A 195 2.70 -0.50 -9.20
N GLN A 196 2.85 0.75 -8.72
CA GLN A 196 3.39 1.03 -7.39
C GLN A 196 2.46 0.57 -6.27
N ARG A 197 1.14 0.67 -6.46
CA ARG A 197 0.12 0.19 -5.52
C ARG A 197 0.11 -1.33 -5.46
N GLY A 198 -0.01 -2.00 -6.61
CA GLY A 198 0.03 -3.46 -6.73
C GLY A 198 1.31 -4.08 -6.16
N GLY A 199 2.46 -3.42 -6.34
CA GLY A 199 3.75 -3.83 -5.79
C GLY A 199 3.88 -3.81 -4.25
N ARG A 200 2.79 -3.54 -3.51
CA ARG A 200 2.69 -3.68 -2.05
C ARG A 200 2.24 -5.07 -1.62
N CYS A 201 1.65 -5.85 -2.53
CA CYS A 201 1.30 -7.24 -2.31
C CYS A 201 2.55 -8.14 -2.32
N GLY A 202 2.53 -9.23 -1.55
CA GLY A 202 3.46 -10.35 -1.74
C GLY A 202 4.93 -10.07 -1.41
N ARG A 203 5.21 -9.20 -0.44
CA ARG A 203 6.58 -8.86 0.02
C ARG A 203 7.10 -9.79 1.13
N ASN A 204 6.69 -11.05 1.14
CA ASN A 204 7.15 -12.04 2.11
C ASN A 204 8.52 -12.61 1.73
#